data_AF-A0A958R0E1-F1
#
_entry.id   AF-A0A958R0E1-F1
#
_cell.length_a   1.000
_cell.length_b   1.000
_cell.length_c   1.000
_cell.angle_alpha   90.00
_cell.angle_beta   90.00
_cell.angle_gamma   90.00
#
_symmetry.space_group_name_H-M   'P 1'
#
loop_
_entity.id
_entity.type
_entity.pdbx_description
1 polymer ?
#
loop_
_entity_poly.entity_id
_entity_poly.type
_entity_poly.pdbx_seq_one_letter_code
_entity_poly.pdbx_strand_id
1 'polypeptide(L)'
;RGQQGIGISAATTWAQLTNAAGVQVVSKTAKMRKAIKVQIDVDIKGNKGVVKNKETLDWDKSHGTRVEFRIDGRVQLNGDGGLITYLEGTTLVNPHLSLHYKLLESDMVNVDRVSDEVPKIPPATLPHPHTMKLGEFITHAHLFGRISLDNFLRKGFSRVTESTIKDLVRNGLPKKLLSSNLTSFQETEFKTVFQVIQSTDLIYPSTRSVLTVGEEGLSKSIHRLGEIDFFSVVTRKPRICDFKPVVVEVAIARFLNKPSDANDSLIQLLRFANRVPLQFDKAACAITKAVESVNWRAYGLQQSKNSLPIGPYVFAVSVTSPFIKFKNASKETIDASDELVDEIRRTLMQAGQKLSRHIRAEDKAADLERKIQYIEKFGLILVEGLVRVSGASEKRKKAAQEGLQKLLGRDTDAVENELALAEEKLSVLKAKQAHRLG
;
A
#
# COMPACT_ATOMS: atom_id res chain seq x y z
N ARG A 1 -10.00 2.14 -6.70
CA ARG A 1 -11.02 1.31 -7.38
C ARG A 1 -12.26 1.25 -6.49
N GLY A 2 -13.41 1.70 -6.99
CA GLY A 2 -14.64 1.75 -6.19
C GLY A 2 -15.32 0.39 -6.10
N GLN A 3 -15.81 0.03 -4.91
CA GLN A 3 -16.55 -1.22 -4.69
C GLN A 3 -18.06 -1.13 -5.02
N GLN A 4 -18.65 0.06 -4.91
CA GLN A 4 -20.12 0.25 -4.96
C GLN A 4 -20.60 1.00 -6.21
N GLY A 5 -19.70 1.44 -7.09
CA GLY A 5 -20.06 2.19 -8.30
C GLY A 5 -20.53 3.64 -8.08
N ILE A 6 -20.58 4.15 -6.84
CA ILE A 6 -21.10 5.50 -6.53
C ILE A 6 -20.14 6.66 -6.81
N GLY A 7 -18.83 6.39 -6.90
CA GLY A 7 -17.81 7.45 -6.83
C GLY A 7 -17.88 8.47 -7.97
N ILE A 8 -17.94 7.99 -9.21
CA ILE A 8 -17.99 8.89 -10.38
C ILE A 8 -19.32 9.64 -10.44
N SER A 9 -20.43 8.99 -10.08
CA SER A 9 -21.76 9.61 -10.05
C SER A 9 -21.82 10.75 -9.03
N ALA A 10 -21.24 10.57 -7.84
CA ALA A 10 -21.15 11.62 -6.84
C ALA A 10 -20.32 12.82 -7.34
N ALA A 11 -19.20 12.57 -8.03
CA ALA A 11 -18.41 13.64 -8.64
C ALA A 11 -19.19 14.39 -9.74
N THR A 12 -19.97 13.68 -10.57
CA THR A 12 -20.85 14.29 -11.57
C THR A 12 -21.93 15.15 -10.94
N THR A 13 -22.59 14.65 -9.89
CA THR A 13 -23.60 15.43 -9.15
C THR A 13 -22.98 16.67 -8.52
N TRP A 14 -21.79 16.55 -7.92
CA TRP A 14 -21.11 17.71 -7.35
C TRP A 14 -20.78 18.78 -8.39
N ALA A 15 -20.22 18.39 -9.55
CA ALA A 15 -19.95 19.30 -10.67
C ALA A 15 -21.20 20.04 -11.14
N GLN A 16 -22.32 19.33 -11.28
CA GLN A 16 -23.59 19.92 -11.67
C GLN A 16 -24.13 20.89 -10.62
N LEU A 17 -23.95 20.60 -9.33
CA LEU A 17 -24.40 21.47 -8.25
C LEU A 17 -23.57 22.75 -8.13
N THR A 18 -22.24 22.66 -8.27
CA THR A 18 -21.35 23.81 -8.08
C THR A 18 -21.24 24.68 -9.33
N ASN A 19 -21.24 24.07 -10.52
CA ASN A 19 -20.93 24.78 -11.77
C ASN A 19 -22.12 24.78 -12.77
N ALA A 20 -23.30 24.33 -12.35
CA ALA A 20 -24.53 24.29 -13.17
C ALA A 20 -24.40 23.55 -14.52
N ALA A 21 -23.33 22.79 -14.71
CA ALA A 21 -23.04 22.03 -15.93
C ALA A 21 -22.60 20.62 -15.56
N GLY A 22 -23.05 19.64 -16.33
CA GLY A 22 -22.61 18.26 -16.17
C GLY A 22 -21.19 18.03 -16.64
N VAL A 23 -20.84 16.76 -16.75
CA VAL A 23 -19.48 16.29 -17.02
C VAL A 23 -19.28 16.10 -18.52
N GLN A 24 -18.17 16.62 -19.04
CA GLN A 24 -17.80 16.41 -20.44
C GLN A 24 -17.03 15.09 -20.57
N VAL A 25 -17.51 14.19 -21.43
CA VAL A 25 -16.90 12.88 -21.67
C VAL A 25 -16.60 12.70 -23.15
N VAL A 26 -15.36 12.33 -23.45
CA VAL A 26 -14.93 11.92 -24.78
C VAL A 26 -14.47 10.48 -24.72
N SER A 27 -15.03 9.58 -25.53
CA SER A 27 -14.66 8.17 -25.53
C SER A 27 -14.56 7.59 -26.94
N LYS A 28 -13.60 6.68 -27.14
CA LYS A 28 -13.37 5.93 -28.39
C LYS A 28 -12.89 4.53 -28.05
N THR A 29 -13.57 3.52 -28.58
CA THR A 29 -13.11 2.13 -28.50
C THR A 29 -12.25 1.79 -29.71
N ALA A 30 -11.44 0.72 -29.64
CA ALA A 30 -10.54 0.32 -30.72
C ALA A 30 -11.25 0.03 -32.07
N LYS A 31 -12.55 -0.28 -32.03
CA LYS A 31 -13.37 -0.54 -33.23
C LYS A 31 -14.04 0.72 -33.80
N MET A 32 -14.00 1.83 -33.08
CA MET A 32 -14.67 3.08 -33.49
C MET A 32 -13.75 3.94 -34.36
N ARG A 33 -14.27 4.38 -35.51
CA ARG A 33 -13.55 5.30 -36.41
C ARG A 33 -13.36 6.68 -35.79
N LYS A 34 -14.44 7.27 -35.25
CA LYS A 34 -14.45 8.59 -34.60
C LYS A 34 -14.75 8.46 -33.11
N ALA A 35 -14.26 9.41 -32.31
CA ALA A 35 -14.60 9.50 -30.89
C ALA A 35 -15.99 10.13 -30.72
N ILE A 36 -16.67 9.77 -29.64
CA ILE A 36 -17.95 10.38 -29.24
C ILE A 36 -17.69 11.34 -28.09
N LYS A 37 -18.11 12.59 -28.22
CA LYS A 37 -18.19 13.57 -27.15
C LYS A 37 -19.63 13.73 -26.70
N VAL A 38 -19.84 13.70 -25.40
CA VAL A 38 -21.14 13.90 -24.76
C VAL A 38 -20.99 14.72 -23.50
N GLN A 39 -22.05 15.43 -23.16
CA GLN A 39 -22.25 15.96 -21.83
C GLN A 39 -23.15 15.00 -21.04
N ILE A 40 -22.75 14.66 -19.82
CA ILE A 40 -23.50 13.79 -18.92
C ILE A 40 -23.97 14.61 -17.71
N ASP A 41 -25.28 14.74 -17.56
CA ASP A 41 -25.94 15.33 -16.40
C ASP A 41 -26.60 14.21 -15.57
N VAL A 42 -26.94 14.51 -14.31
CA VAL A 42 -27.72 13.62 -13.43
C VAL A 42 -29.11 14.24 -13.19
N ASP A 43 -30.15 13.50 -13.56
CA ASP A 43 -31.52 13.76 -13.10
C ASP A 43 -31.68 13.21 -11.68
N ILE A 44 -31.63 14.11 -10.71
CA ILE A 44 -31.73 13.80 -9.28
C ILE A 44 -33.11 13.25 -8.93
N LYS A 45 -34.18 13.73 -9.58
CA LYS A 45 -35.55 13.32 -9.28
C LYS A 45 -35.81 11.90 -9.79
N GLY A 46 -35.35 11.60 -11.00
CA GLY A 46 -35.49 10.28 -11.63
C GLY A 46 -34.41 9.27 -11.26
N ASN A 47 -33.35 9.69 -10.57
CA ASN A 47 -32.12 8.93 -10.32
C ASN A 47 -31.55 8.31 -11.60
N LYS A 48 -31.43 9.11 -12.67
CA LYS A 48 -30.98 8.68 -14.01
C LYS A 48 -29.92 9.61 -14.57
N GLY A 49 -28.95 9.05 -15.29
CA GLY A 49 -28.02 9.84 -16.10
C GLY A 49 -28.69 10.32 -17.40
N VAL A 50 -28.53 11.59 -17.72
CA VAL A 50 -29.06 12.20 -18.95
C VAL A 50 -27.88 12.57 -19.85
N VAL A 51 -27.92 12.06 -21.09
CA VAL A 51 -26.92 12.37 -22.12
C VAL A 51 -27.41 13.55 -22.94
N LYS A 52 -26.58 14.58 -23.05
CA LYS A 52 -26.82 15.80 -23.85
C LYS A 52 -25.66 16.03 -24.80
N ASN A 53 -25.88 16.89 -25.80
CA ASN A 53 -24.85 17.42 -26.71
C ASN A 53 -23.94 16.32 -27.28
N LYS A 54 -24.55 15.31 -27.90
CA LYS A 54 -23.83 14.17 -28.47
C LYS A 54 -23.26 14.54 -29.84
N GLU A 55 -21.94 14.51 -29.94
CA GLU A 55 -21.18 14.86 -31.14
C GLU A 55 -20.14 13.80 -31.44
N THR A 56 -19.73 13.71 -32.71
CA THR A 56 -18.60 12.87 -33.14
C THR A 56 -17.42 13.75 -33.53
N LEU A 57 -16.24 13.44 -33.02
CA LEU A 57 -15.00 14.16 -33.35
C LEU A 57 -13.87 13.21 -33.76
N ASP A 58 -12.94 13.72 -34.54
CA ASP A 58 -11.70 13.02 -34.86
C ASP A 58 -10.74 13.18 -33.67
N TRP A 59 -10.22 12.05 -33.17
CA TRP A 59 -9.37 12.00 -31.99
C TRP A 59 -8.10 11.22 -32.30
N ASP A 60 -6.96 11.81 -31.98
CA ASP A 60 -5.62 11.34 -32.34
C ASP A 60 -5.25 9.99 -31.70
N LYS A 61 -5.95 9.60 -30.63
CA LYS A 61 -5.71 8.31 -29.96
C LYS A 61 -6.50 7.18 -30.63
N SER A 62 -5.91 5.98 -30.66
CA SER A 62 -6.57 4.77 -31.17
C SER A 62 -7.78 4.39 -30.31
N HIS A 63 -7.67 4.50 -28.99
CA HIS A 63 -8.76 4.27 -28.03
C HIS A 63 -8.52 5.02 -26.71
N GLY A 64 -9.57 5.14 -25.90
CA GLY A 64 -9.51 5.67 -24.54
C GLY A 64 -10.76 6.42 -24.12
N THR A 65 -10.72 7.00 -22.92
CA THR A 65 -11.77 7.85 -22.38
C THR A 65 -11.14 9.04 -21.66
N ARG A 66 -11.59 10.26 -21.98
CA ARG A 66 -11.30 11.50 -21.25
C ARG A 66 -12.58 11.93 -20.53
N VAL A 67 -12.45 12.26 -19.26
CA VAL A 67 -13.54 12.77 -18.43
C VAL A 67 -13.07 14.09 -17.84
N GLU A 68 -13.87 15.13 -17.99
CA GLU A 68 -13.55 16.48 -17.54
C GLU A 68 -14.64 16.98 -16.60
N PHE A 69 -14.22 17.32 -15.38
CA PHE A 69 -15.06 17.89 -14.34
C PHE A 69 -14.71 19.35 -14.14
N ARG A 70 -15.73 20.20 -14.05
CA ARG A 70 -15.59 21.57 -13.57
C ARG A 70 -16.35 21.67 -12.26
N ILE A 71 -15.60 21.83 -11.17
CA ILE A 71 -16.10 21.80 -9.80
C ILE A 71 -15.55 23.00 -9.04
N ASP A 72 -16.33 23.50 -8.09
CA ASP A 72 -15.81 24.43 -7.09
C ASP A 72 -15.16 23.63 -5.96
N GLY A 73 -13.96 24.05 -5.57
CA GLY A 73 -13.23 23.39 -4.50
C GLY A 73 -11.89 24.03 -4.22
N ARG A 74 -11.34 23.73 -3.03
CA ARG A 74 -9.97 24.11 -2.66
C ARG A 74 -9.02 22.96 -2.99
N VAL A 75 -7.93 23.27 -3.67
CA VAL A 75 -6.88 22.29 -3.98
C VAL A 75 -5.86 22.24 -2.84
N GLN A 76 -5.70 21.06 -2.24
CA GLN A 76 -4.64 20.77 -1.29
C GLN A 76 -3.55 19.96 -2.00
N LEU A 77 -2.38 20.54 -2.22
CA LEU A 77 -1.28 19.87 -2.93
C LEU A 77 -0.46 18.96 -2.01
N ASN A 78 0.00 19.52 -0.89
CA ASN A 78 0.94 18.89 0.04
C ASN A 78 0.25 18.31 1.29
N GLY A 79 1.01 17.50 2.03
CA GLY A 79 0.58 16.87 3.27
C GLY A 79 -0.11 15.53 3.05
N ASP A 80 -0.51 14.89 4.15
CA ASP A 80 -1.08 13.54 4.13
C ASP A 80 -2.33 13.41 3.24
N GLY A 81 -3.20 14.42 3.27
CA GLY A 81 -4.41 14.52 2.43
C GLY A 81 -4.19 15.26 1.10
N GLY A 82 -2.94 15.51 0.71
CA GLY A 82 -2.60 16.25 -0.49
C GLY A 82 -2.69 15.41 -1.77
N LEU A 83 -2.92 16.06 -2.90
CA LEU A 83 -2.98 15.40 -4.21
C LEU A 83 -1.65 14.72 -4.58
N ILE A 84 -0.51 15.31 -4.22
CA ILE A 84 0.81 14.76 -4.55
C ILE A 84 0.98 13.40 -3.86
N THR A 85 0.69 13.32 -2.56
CA THR A 85 0.73 12.07 -1.79
C THR A 85 -0.18 10.98 -2.38
N TYR A 86 -1.35 11.36 -2.92
CA TYR A 86 -2.24 10.42 -3.59
C TYR A 86 -1.65 9.88 -4.89
N LEU A 87 -1.07 10.76 -5.71
CA LEU A 87 -0.45 10.39 -6.99
C LEU A 87 0.79 9.53 -6.76
N GLU A 88 1.68 9.94 -5.86
CA GLU A 88 2.87 9.17 -5.45
C GLU A 88 2.47 7.80 -4.89
N GLY A 89 1.53 7.76 -3.95
CA GLY A 89 1.01 6.50 -3.40
C GLY A 89 0.37 5.62 -4.47
N THR A 90 -0.33 6.20 -5.45
CA THR A 90 -0.95 5.44 -6.55
C THR A 90 0.11 4.83 -7.45
N THR A 91 1.17 5.59 -7.77
CA THR A 91 2.28 5.05 -8.55
C THR A 91 2.95 3.92 -7.76
N LEU A 92 3.16 4.09 -6.44
CA LEU A 92 3.87 3.13 -5.57
C LEU A 92 3.29 1.71 -5.68
N VAL A 93 1.97 1.59 -5.56
CA VAL A 93 1.28 0.28 -5.60
C VAL A 93 0.90 -0.20 -7.00
N ASN A 94 1.24 0.57 -8.05
CA ASN A 94 0.98 0.22 -9.44
C ASN A 94 2.26 0.41 -10.30
N PRO A 95 3.22 -0.54 -10.26
CA PRO A 95 4.50 -0.42 -11.00
C PRO A 95 4.35 -0.38 -12.53
N HIS A 96 3.22 -0.85 -13.06
CA HIS A 96 2.89 -0.89 -14.48
C HIS A 96 2.20 0.38 -15.00
N LEU A 97 1.96 1.37 -14.12
CA LEU A 97 1.31 2.62 -14.46
C LEU A 97 2.34 3.62 -15.01
N SER A 98 2.08 4.16 -16.19
CA SER A 98 2.64 5.44 -16.64
C SER A 98 1.65 6.55 -16.29
N LEU A 99 2.12 7.60 -15.63
CA LEU A 99 1.27 8.70 -15.16
C LEU A 99 1.86 10.03 -15.61
N HIS A 100 1.03 10.84 -16.27
CA HIS A 100 1.38 12.20 -16.66
C HIS A 100 0.35 13.15 -16.06
N TYR A 101 0.80 14.14 -15.30
CA TYR A 101 -0.11 15.07 -14.64
C TYR A 101 0.44 16.49 -14.60
N LYS A 102 -0.47 17.46 -14.62
CA LYS A 102 -0.21 18.88 -14.39
C LYS A 102 -1.15 19.35 -13.28
N LEU A 103 -0.59 19.91 -12.21
CA LEU A 103 -1.38 20.46 -11.10
C LEU A 103 -1.34 21.98 -11.19
N LEU A 104 -2.50 22.62 -11.33
CA LEU A 104 -2.62 24.08 -11.42
C LEU A 104 -1.65 24.66 -12.48
N GLU A 105 -0.77 25.58 -12.06
CA GLU A 105 0.22 26.26 -12.88
C GLU A 105 1.59 25.56 -12.90
N SER A 106 1.78 24.46 -12.15
CA SER A 106 3.04 23.72 -12.12
C SER A 106 3.37 23.07 -13.46
N ASP A 107 4.64 22.73 -13.66
CA ASP A 107 5.09 22.02 -14.85
C ASP A 107 4.49 20.62 -14.97
N MET A 108 4.50 20.09 -16.19
CA MET A 108 4.05 18.73 -16.47
C MET A 108 5.00 17.73 -15.82
N VAL A 109 4.48 16.86 -14.96
CA VAL A 109 5.22 15.77 -14.35
C VAL A 109 4.95 14.48 -15.10
N ASN A 110 6.02 13.80 -15.51
CA ASN A 110 5.97 12.52 -16.18
C ASN A 110 6.57 11.44 -15.26
N VAL A 111 5.78 10.42 -14.97
CA VAL A 111 6.20 9.25 -14.20
C VAL A 111 6.09 8.03 -15.11
N ASP A 112 7.24 7.48 -15.47
CA ASP A 112 7.31 6.28 -16.30
C ASP A 112 7.00 5.01 -15.49
N ARG A 113 6.51 4.00 -16.21
CA ARG A 113 6.30 2.67 -15.63
C ARG A 113 7.66 2.01 -15.33
N VAL A 114 7.68 1.16 -14.32
CA VAL A 114 8.88 0.40 -13.91
C VAL A 114 8.73 -1.11 -14.13
N SER A 115 7.55 -1.55 -14.57
CA SER A 115 7.28 -2.93 -14.94
C SER A 115 6.28 -2.98 -16.10
N ASP A 116 6.47 -3.93 -17.02
CA ASP A 116 5.49 -4.24 -18.06
C ASP A 116 4.51 -5.35 -17.65
N GLU A 117 4.71 -5.96 -16.47
CA GLU A 117 3.84 -7.00 -15.98
C GLU A 117 2.50 -6.42 -15.51
N VAL A 118 1.45 -6.65 -16.31
CA VAL A 118 0.08 -6.25 -15.99
C VAL A 118 -0.57 -7.33 -15.10
N PRO A 119 -1.05 -6.96 -13.90
CA PRO A 119 -1.60 -7.95 -12.97
C PRO A 119 -2.89 -8.60 -13.49
N LYS A 120 -2.92 -9.93 -13.49
CA LYS A 120 -4.06 -10.73 -13.97
C LYS A 120 -5.24 -10.67 -13.01
N ILE A 121 -6.36 -10.09 -13.44
CA ILE A 121 -7.55 -9.96 -12.61
C ILE A 121 -8.17 -11.35 -12.39
N PRO A 122 -8.34 -11.81 -11.13
CA PRO A 122 -8.96 -13.09 -10.84
C PRO A 122 -10.45 -13.08 -11.21
N PRO A 123 -11.03 -14.24 -11.54
CA PRO A 123 -12.46 -14.33 -11.82
C PRO A 123 -13.28 -13.97 -10.58
N ALA A 124 -14.50 -13.47 -10.80
CA ALA A 124 -15.43 -13.17 -9.72
C ALA A 124 -15.75 -14.46 -8.93
N THR A 125 -15.67 -14.37 -7.60
CA THR A 125 -15.99 -15.48 -6.70
C THR A 125 -17.25 -15.17 -5.92
N LEU A 126 -18.07 -16.19 -5.70
CA LEU A 126 -19.24 -16.10 -4.84
C LEU A 126 -18.83 -15.77 -3.38
N PRO A 127 -19.65 -15.02 -2.65
CA PRO A 127 -19.41 -14.72 -1.25
C PRO A 127 -19.44 -15.98 -0.38
N HIS A 128 -18.78 -15.96 0.77
CA HIS A 128 -18.89 -17.02 1.76
C HIS A 128 -20.05 -16.70 2.73
N PRO A 129 -20.87 -17.68 3.18
CA PRO A 129 -22.06 -17.38 3.99
C PRO A 129 -21.79 -16.56 5.25
N HIS A 130 -20.69 -16.85 5.95
CA HIS A 130 -20.27 -16.11 7.16
C HIS A 130 -19.91 -14.64 6.93
N THR A 131 -19.72 -14.22 5.68
CA THR A 131 -19.35 -12.82 5.40
C THR A 131 -20.56 -11.88 5.35
N MET A 132 -21.77 -12.42 5.23
CA MET A 132 -23.00 -11.63 5.11
C MET A 132 -23.60 -11.24 6.47
N LYS A 133 -24.30 -10.11 6.50
CA LYS A 133 -25.26 -9.77 7.56
C LYS A 133 -26.66 -10.29 7.22
N LEU A 134 -27.53 -10.39 8.23
CA LEU A 134 -28.89 -10.93 8.07
C LEU A 134 -29.67 -10.21 6.94
N GLY A 135 -29.66 -8.88 6.93
CA GLY A 135 -30.35 -8.10 5.89
C GLY A 135 -29.77 -8.32 4.48
N GLU A 136 -28.44 -8.46 4.37
CA GLU A 136 -27.76 -8.78 3.11
C GLU A 136 -28.14 -10.19 2.64
N PHE A 137 -28.19 -11.16 3.55
CA PHE A 137 -28.60 -12.53 3.26
C PHE A 137 -30.04 -12.61 2.74
N ILE A 138 -30.98 -11.91 3.38
CA ILE A 138 -32.39 -11.85 2.95
C ILE A 138 -32.49 -11.19 1.57
N THR A 139 -31.83 -10.03 1.38
CA THR A 139 -31.82 -9.33 0.09
C THR A 139 -31.22 -10.22 -0.99
N HIS A 140 -30.13 -10.92 -0.68
CA HIS A 140 -29.50 -11.86 -1.59
C HIS A 140 -30.44 -13.00 -1.95
N ALA A 141 -31.13 -13.59 -0.98
CA ALA A 141 -32.13 -14.63 -1.22
C ALA A 141 -33.27 -14.15 -2.14
N HIS A 142 -33.77 -12.92 -1.93
CA HIS A 142 -34.80 -12.35 -2.80
C HIS A 142 -34.36 -12.18 -4.26
N LEU A 143 -33.07 -11.93 -4.53
CA LEU A 143 -32.54 -11.87 -5.90
C LEU A 143 -32.61 -13.20 -6.64
N PHE A 144 -32.59 -14.34 -5.92
CA PHE A 144 -32.70 -15.67 -6.53
C PHE A 144 -34.16 -16.07 -6.81
N GLY A 145 -35.14 -15.43 -6.16
CA GLY A 145 -36.55 -15.56 -6.51
C GLY A 145 -37.17 -16.92 -6.11
N ARG A 146 -37.63 -17.71 -7.10
CA ARG A 146 -38.43 -18.95 -6.90
C ARG A 146 -37.60 -20.24 -6.78
N ILE A 147 -36.38 -20.16 -6.27
CA ILE A 147 -35.52 -21.34 -6.09
C ILE A 147 -35.71 -21.89 -4.68
N SER A 148 -35.48 -23.19 -4.50
CA SER A 148 -35.43 -23.81 -3.17
C SER A 148 -34.24 -23.32 -2.36
N LEU A 149 -34.37 -23.35 -1.02
CA LEU A 149 -33.29 -22.96 -0.12
C LEU A 149 -32.00 -23.76 -0.35
N ASP A 150 -32.10 -25.07 -0.56
CA ASP A 150 -30.92 -25.91 -0.86
C ASP A 150 -30.16 -25.42 -2.12
N ASN A 151 -30.90 -25.16 -3.20
CA ASN A 151 -30.31 -24.69 -4.45
C ASN A 151 -29.72 -23.29 -4.33
N PHE A 152 -30.38 -22.40 -3.57
CA PHE A 152 -29.87 -21.08 -3.26
C PHE A 152 -28.55 -21.15 -2.50
N LEU A 153 -28.48 -21.97 -1.44
CA LEU A 153 -27.27 -22.09 -0.64
C LEU A 153 -26.08 -22.59 -1.48
N ARG A 154 -26.31 -23.53 -2.40
CA ARG A 154 -25.27 -24.05 -3.30
C ARG A 154 -24.87 -23.10 -4.43
N LYS A 155 -25.81 -22.35 -5.01
CA LYS A 155 -25.55 -21.45 -6.15
C LYS A 155 -25.16 -20.03 -5.74
N GLY A 156 -25.63 -19.56 -4.59
CA GLY A 156 -25.39 -18.20 -4.10
C GLY A 156 -24.08 -18.05 -3.34
N PHE A 157 -23.55 -19.14 -2.78
CA PHE A 157 -22.39 -19.08 -1.89
C PHE A 157 -21.24 -19.97 -2.34
N SER A 158 -20.03 -19.52 -2.04
CA SER A 158 -18.83 -20.36 -2.19
C SER A 158 -18.76 -21.39 -1.08
N ARG A 159 -18.15 -22.55 -1.38
CA ARG A 159 -17.87 -23.64 -0.42
C ARG A 159 -19.09 -24.27 0.26
N VAL A 160 -20.28 -24.13 -0.33
CA VAL A 160 -21.48 -24.84 0.10
C VAL A 160 -21.70 -26.06 -0.78
N THR A 161 -21.42 -27.24 -0.23
CA THR A 161 -21.63 -28.54 -0.90
C THR A 161 -22.76 -29.32 -0.24
N GLU A 162 -23.09 -30.49 -0.78
CA GLU A 162 -24.11 -31.36 -0.17
C GLU A 162 -23.73 -31.79 1.27
N SER A 163 -22.44 -32.02 1.54
CA SER A 163 -21.97 -32.32 2.88
C SER A 163 -22.26 -31.16 3.83
N THR A 164 -22.00 -29.93 3.40
CA THR A 164 -22.31 -28.72 4.16
C THR A 164 -23.81 -28.63 4.50
N ILE A 165 -24.69 -28.92 3.55
CA ILE A 165 -26.14 -28.90 3.82
C ILE A 165 -26.53 -29.97 4.86
N LYS A 166 -25.92 -31.16 4.80
CA LYS A 166 -26.14 -32.21 5.80
C LYS A 166 -25.69 -31.77 7.19
N ASP A 167 -24.56 -31.05 7.28
CA ASP A 167 -24.05 -30.50 8.53
C ASP A 167 -24.97 -29.39 9.08
N LEU A 168 -25.49 -28.51 8.23
CA LEU A 168 -26.49 -27.51 8.64
C LEU A 168 -27.75 -28.15 9.21
N VAL A 169 -28.24 -29.24 8.60
CA VAL A 169 -29.38 -30.00 9.12
C VAL A 169 -29.06 -30.65 10.47
N ARG A 170 -27.85 -31.18 10.63
CA ARG A 170 -27.38 -31.74 11.92
C ARG A 170 -27.35 -30.67 13.01
N ASN A 171 -26.99 -29.43 12.65
CA ASN A 171 -26.93 -28.28 13.55
C ASN A 171 -28.28 -27.55 13.74
N GLY A 172 -29.39 -28.17 13.33
CA GLY A 172 -30.73 -27.68 13.64
C GLY A 172 -31.47 -26.96 12.51
N LEU A 173 -30.97 -26.99 11.27
CA LEU A 173 -31.72 -26.49 10.12
C LEU A 173 -32.94 -27.39 9.83
N PRO A 174 -34.19 -26.88 9.87
CA PRO A 174 -35.37 -27.69 9.60
C PRO A 174 -35.38 -28.22 8.16
N LYS A 175 -35.42 -29.55 7.99
CA LYS A 175 -35.41 -30.20 6.66
C LYS A 175 -36.53 -29.73 5.73
N LYS A 176 -37.69 -29.37 6.29
CA LYS A 176 -38.83 -28.85 5.53
C LYS A 176 -38.51 -27.53 4.80
N LEU A 177 -37.64 -26.70 5.39
CA LEU A 177 -37.26 -25.42 4.79
C LEU A 177 -36.34 -25.60 3.57
N LEU A 178 -35.51 -26.65 3.53
CA LEU A 178 -34.58 -26.89 2.42
C LEU A 178 -35.27 -27.06 1.06
N SER A 179 -36.42 -27.74 1.05
CA SER A 179 -37.24 -27.97 -0.15
C SER A 179 -38.22 -26.83 -0.44
N SER A 180 -38.36 -25.87 0.49
CA SER A 180 -39.31 -24.76 0.35
C SER A 180 -38.71 -23.66 -0.53
N ASN A 181 -39.58 -22.95 -1.28
CA ASN A 181 -39.17 -21.87 -2.17
C ASN A 181 -38.90 -20.60 -1.37
N LEU A 182 -37.82 -19.88 -1.69
CA LEU A 182 -37.44 -18.65 -0.97
C LEU A 182 -38.53 -17.57 -0.97
N THR A 183 -39.39 -17.52 -1.99
CA THR A 183 -40.47 -16.53 -2.09
C THR A 183 -41.56 -16.73 -1.02
N SER A 184 -41.69 -17.93 -0.46
CA SER A 184 -42.67 -18.20 0.60
C SER A 184 -42.13 -18.01 2.01
N PHE A 185 -40.85 -17.65 2.16
CA PHE A 185 -40.21 -17.55 3.47
C PHE A 185 -40.65 -16.28 4.21
N GLN A 186 -40.91 -16.43 5.49
CA GLN A 186 -41.06 -15.29 6.41
C GLN A 186 -39.70 -14.84 6.94
N GLU A 187 -39.62 -13.59 7.43
CA GLU A 187 -38.39 -13.04 8.01
C GLU A 187 -37.87 -13.86 9.19
N THR A 188 -38.77 -14.46 9.97
CA THR A 188 -38.45 -15.37 11.08
C THR A 188 -37.72 -16.62 10.60
N GLU A 189 -38.19 -17.22 9.51
CA GLU A 189 -37.56 -18.39 8.90
C GLU A 189 -36.17 -18.05 8.35
N PHE A 190 -36.03 -16.90 7.67
CA PHE A 190 -34.71 -16.41 7.23
C PHE A 190 -33.74 -16.21 8.40
N LYS A 191 -34.23 -15.66 9.51
CA LYS A 191 -33.41 -15.47 10.72
C LYS A 191 -32.96 -16.80 11.30
N THR A 192 -33.84 -17.80 11.39
CA THR A 192 -33.47 -19.16 11.85
C THR A 192 -32.41 -19.79 10.95
N VAL A 193 -32.62 -19.76 9.63
CA VAL A 193 -31.65 -20.29 8.65
C VAL A 193 -30.30 -19.58 8.81
N PHE A 194 -30.30 -18.25 8.88
CA PHE A 194 -29.10 -17.45 9.02
C PHE A 194 -28.35 -17.74 10.33
N GLN A 195 -29.06 -17.89 11.45
CA GLN A 195 -28.43 -18.23 12.73
C GLN A 195 -27.75 -19.59 12.69
N VAL A 196 -28.40 -20.62 12.12
CA VAL A 196 -27.80 -21.96 11.98
C VAL A 196 -26.57 -21.93 11.07
N ILE A 197 -26.62 -21.15 9.99
CA ILE A 197 -25.46 -20.97 9.10
C ILE A 197 -24.30 -20.36 9.88
N GLN A 198 -24.52 -19.25 10.60
CA GLN A 198 -23.46 -18.55 11.34
C GLN A 198 -22.87 -19.36 12.49
N SER A 199 -23.64 -20.28 13.09
CA SER A 199 -23.15 -21.15 14.17
C SER A 199 -22.47 -22.41 13.66
N THR A 200 -22.55 -22.72 12.36
CA THR A 200 -22.00 -23.95 11.78
C THR A 200 -20.61 -23.69 11.24
N ASP A 201 -19.64 -24.52 11.61
CA ASP A 201 -18.29 -24.43 11.05
C ASP A 201 -18.28 -24.86 9.58
N LEU A 202 -17.95 -23.90 8.71
CA LEU A 202 -17.89 -24.07 7.27
C LEU A 202 -16.45 -24.05 6.77
N ILE A 203 -16.20 -24.74 5.66
CA ILE A 203 -14.91 -24.72 5.00
C ILE A 203 -14.60 -23.31 4.50
N TYR A 204 -13.44 -22.79 4.90
CA TYR A 204 -12.98 -21.47 4.49
C TYR A 204 -12.92 -21.27 2.96
N PRO A 205 -13.15 -20.03 2.48
CA PRO A 205 -13.04 -19.72 1.06
C PRO A 205 -11.60 -19.89 0.54
N SER A 206 -11.48 -19.99 -0.79
CA SER A 206 -10.15 -20.06 -1.42
C SER A 206 -9.43 -18.72 -1.32
N THR A 207 -8.11 -18.78 -1.17
CA THR A 207 -7.23 -17.61 -1.19
C THR A 207 -6.79 -17.18 -2.59
N ARG A 208 -7.15 -17.93 -3.64
CA ARG A 208 -6.71 -17.69 -5.03
C ARG A 208 -7.28 -16.41 -5.66
N SER A 209 -8.31 -15.82 -5.06
CA SER A 209 -8.97 -14.61 -5.56
C SER A 209 -8.28 -13.31 -5.14
N VAL A 210 -7.19 -13.38 -4.37
CA VAL A 210 -6.46 -12.18 -3.89
C VAL A 210 -5.32 -11.84 -4.83
N LEU A 211 -5.22 -10.54 -5.16
CA LEU A 211 -4.10 -9.99 -5.90
C LEU A 211 -2.99 -9.55 -4.95
N THR A 212 -1.75 -9.57 -5.44
CA THR A 212 -0.58 -9.03 -4.74
C THR A 212 0.09 -7.99 -5.62
N VAL A 213 0.75 -6.99 -5.05
CA VAL A 213 1.67 -6.14 -5.82
C VAL A 213 2.98 -6.91 -6.06
N GLY A 214 3.39 -7.70 -5.06
CA GLY A 214 4.62 -8.48 -5.06
C GLY A 214 5.82 -7.69 -4.54
N GLU A 215 6.79 -8.41 -3.96
CA GLU A 215 8.00 -7.79 -3.40
C GLU A 215 8.83 -7.08 -4.47
N GLU A 216 8.99 -7.70 -5.64
CA GLU A 216 9.73 -7.13 -6.77
C GLU A 216 9.06 -5.86 -7.31
N GLY A 217 7.73 -5.91 -7.50
CA GLY A 217 6.96 -4.77 -8.01
C GLY A 217 7.02 -3.57 -7.06
N LEU A 218 6.87 -3.80 -5.76
CA LEU A 218 7.01 -2.75 -4.75
C LEU A 218 8.44 -2.21 -4.70
N SER A 219 9.46 -3.08 -4.77
CA SER A 219 10.86 -2.66 -4.77
C SER A 219 11.18 -1.71 -5.92
N LYS A 220 10.84 -2.08 -7.15
CA LYS A 220 11.04 -1.23 -8.34
C LYS A 220 10.30 0.11 -8.20
N SER A 221 9.09 0.09 -7.64
CA SER A 221 8.30 1.31 -7.41
C SER A 221 8.88 2.25 -6.35
N ILE A 222 9.59 1.76 -5.34
CA ILE A 222 10.21 2.62 -4.31
C ILE A 222 11.49 3.26 -4.86
N HIS A 223 12.28 2.51 -5.62
CA HIS A 223 13.52 3.03 -6.22
C HIS A 223 13.30 4.24 -7.15
N ARG A 224 12.10 4.40 -7.73
CA ARG A 224 11.76 5.58 -8.53
C ARG A 224 11.37 6.82 -7.71
N LEU A 225 11.09 6.68 -6.41
CA LEU A 225 10.69 7.82 -5.55
C LEU A 225 11.91 8.63 -5.06
N GLY A 226 13.08 8.00 -4.98
CA GLY A 226 14.31 8.67 -4.56
C GLY A 226 15.40 7.69 -4.16
N GLU A 227 16.55 8.23 -3.77
CA GLU A 227 17.68 7.44 -3.28
C GLU A 227 17.40 6.91 -1.88
N ILE A 228 17.56 5.60 -1.73
CA ILE A 228 17.19 4.86 -0.52
C ILE A 228 18.44 4.39 0.19
N ASP A 229 18.44 4.60 1.49
CA ASP A 229 19.46 4.14 2.43
C ASP A 229 19.13 2.72 2.93
N PHE A 230 17.88 2.53 3.38
CA PHE A 230 17.37 1.23 3.79
C PHE A 230 16.03 0.92 3.13
N PHE A 231 15.89 -0.31 2.65
CA PHE A 231 14.63 -0.79 2.09
C PHE A 231 14.35 -2.25 2.45
N SER A 232 13.10 -2.54 2.80
CA SER A 232 12.64 -3.90 3.04
C SER A 232 11.19 -4.07 2.65
N VAL A 233 10.89 -5.06 1.81
CA VAL A 233 9.53 -5.54 1.57
C VAL A 233 9.32 -6.90 2.22
N VAL A 234 8.09 -7.12 2.70
CA VAL A 234 7.59 -8.41 3.16
C VAL A 234 6.20 -8.61 2.58
N THR A 235 6.02 -9.67 1.80
CA THR A 235 4.71 -10.15 1.35
C THR A 235 4.40 -11.48 2.05
N ARG A 236 3.34 -11.51 2.85
CA ARG A 236 2.89 -12.77 3.48
C ARG A 236 2.01 -13.58 2.53
N LYS A 237 1.98 -14.89 2.75
CA LYS A 237 1.04 -15.77 2.04
C LYS A 237 -0.39 -15.34 2.36
N PRO A 238 -1.31 -15.41 1.38
CA PRO A 238 -2.72 -15.14 1.62
C PRO A 238 -3.28 -15.94 2.80
N ARG A 239 -4.00 -15.26 3.69
CA ARG A 239 -4.67 -15.86 4.86
C ARG A 239 -6.15 -15.48 4.85
N ILE A 240 -6.96 -16.24 5.56
CA ILE A 240 -8.36 -15.89 5.81
C ILE A 240 -8.45 -15.07 7.09
N CYS A 241 -9.09 -13.91 7.02
CA CYS A 241 -9.44 -13.05 8.15
C CYS A 241 -10.94 -12.74 8.06
N ASP A 242 -11.71 -13.02 9.12
CA ASP A 242 -13.17 -12.86 9.15
C ASP A 242 -13.87 -13.53 7.95
N PHE A 243 -13.46 -14.76 7.63
CA PHE A 243 -13.94 -15.53 6.47
C PHE A 243 -13.70 -14.86 5.11
N LYS A 244 -12.76 -13.92 5.01
CA LYS A 244 -12.37 -13.25 3.78
C LYS A 244 -10.91 -13.52 3.47
N PRO A 245 -10.55 -13.84 2.23
CA PRO A 245 -9.16 -13.99 1.86
C PRO A 245 -8.50 -12.62 1.82
N VAL A 246 -7.36 -12.49 2.48
CA VAL A 246 -6.59 -11.26 2.66
C VAL A 246 -5.11 -11.56 2.40
N VAL A 247 -4.44 -10.64 1.72
CA VAL A 247 -2.98 -10.55 1.67
C VAL A 247 -2.55 -9.23 2.26
N VAL A 248 -1.49 -9.27 3.07
CA VAL A 248 -0.83 -8.08 3.62
C VAL A 248 0.58 -8.00 3.08
N GLU A 249 0.93 -6.81 2.58
CA GLU A 249 2.26 -6.46 2.10
C GLU A 249 2.74 -5.24 2.90
N VAL A 250 3.97 -5.30 3.41
CA VAL A 250 4.59 -4.21 4.16
C VAL A 250 5.91 -3.86 3.49
N ALA A 251 6.10 -2.57 3.23
CA ALA A 251 7.37 -2.00 2.83
C ALA A 251 7.82 -0.96 3.85
N ILE A 252 9.08 -1.04 4.26
CA ILE A 252 9.73 -0.04 5.12
C ILE A 252 10.90 0.55 4.32
N ALA A 253 10.95 1.88 4.24
CA ALA A 253 12.00 2.59 3.54
C ALA A 253 12.56 3.73 4.41
N ARG A 254 13.85 4.03 4.25
CA ARG A 254 14.49 5.27 4.71
C ARG A 254 15.19 5.92 3.52
N PHE A 255 14.81 7.14 3.19
CA PHE A 255 15.42 7.89 2.10
C PHE A 255 16.64 8.68 2.59
N LEU A 256 17.63 8.87 1.71
CA LEU A 256 18.81 9.70 2.03
C LEU A 256 18.43 11.18 2.16
N ASN A 257 17.57 11.66 1.25
CA ASN A 257 17.04 13.02 1.25
C ASN A 257 15.88 13.14 2.24
N LYS A 258 16.19 13.15 3.54
CA LYS A 258 15.22 13.31 4.62
C LYS A 258 15.22 14.74 5.17
N PRO A 259 14.06 15.27 5.61
CA PRO A 259 14.00 16.51 6.37
C PRO A 259 14.91 16.48 7.61
N SER A 260 15.43 17.63 8.01
CA SER A 260 16.37 17.74 9.14
C SER A 260 15.80 17.22 10.47
N ASP A 261 14.48 17.35 10.65
CA ASP A 261 13.71 16.91 11.83
C ASP A 261 13.17 15.47 11.70
N ALA A 262 13.43 14.78 10.59
CA ALA A 262 12.85 13.47 10.31
C ALA A 262 13.20 12.41 11.36
N ASN A 263 14.35 12.54 12.03
CA ASN A 263 14.77 11.58 13.07
C ASN A 263 13.91 11.67 14.34
N ASP A 264 13.37 12.84 14.65
CA ASP A 264 12.57 13.10 15.87
C ASP A 264 11.06 13.15 15.57
N SER A 265 10.69 13.10 14.29
CA SER A 265 9.30 13.05 13.83
C SER A 265 8.71 11.65 13.85
N LEU A 266 7.37 11.56 13.95
CA LEU A 266 6.66 10.30 13.73
C LEU A 266 6.92 9.78 12.31
N ILE A 267 7.07 8.47 12.19
CA ILE A 267 7.18 7.83 10.87
C ILE A 267 6.02 8.20 9.95
N GLN A 268 6.30 8.27 8.65
CA GLN A 268 5.25 8.47 7.66
C GLN A 268 4.54 7.14 7.37
N LEU A 269 3.27 7.03 7.78
CA LEU A 269 2.44 5.85 7.50
C LEU A 269 1.61 6.03 6.23
N LEU A 270 1.96 5.28 5.18
CA LEU A 270 1.20 5.13 3.95
C LEU A 270 0.35 3.87 4.02
N ARG A 271 -0.96 4.02 3.82
CA ARG A 271 -1.94 2.94 3.93
C ARG A 271 -2.56 2.68 2.57
N PHE A 272 -2.69 1.41 2.21
CA PHE A 272 -3.28 1.01 0.93
C PHE A 272 -4.33 -0.09 1.12
N ALA A 273 -5.42 0.03 0.36
CA ALA A 273 -6.44 -1.00 0.24
C ALA A 273 -6.67 -1.30 -1.25
N ASN A 274 -6.51 -2.57 -1.66
CA ASN A 274 -6.73 -2.99 -3.06
C ASN A 274 -6.02 -2.08 -4.09
N ARG A 275 -4.77 -1.70 -3.79
CA ARG A 275 -3.92 -0.79 -4.58
C ARG A 275 -4.47 0.64 -4.73
N VAL A 276 -5.17 1.12 -3.71
CA VAL A 276 -5.66 2.49 -3.58
C VAL A 276 -5.06 3.11 -2.32
N PRO A 277 -4.43 4.30 -2.39
CA PRO A 277 -3.99 5.02 -1.20
C PRO A 277 -5.18 5.44 -0.33
N LEU A 278 -5.04 5.28 0.98
CA LEU A 278 -5.99 5.78 1.99
C LEU A 278 -5.34 6.94 2.73
N GLN A 279 -5.87 8.14 2.53
CA GLN A 279 -5.27 9.38 3.03
C GLN A 279 -5.89 9.84 4.34
N PHE A 280 -7.21 9.69 4.48
CA PHE A 280 -7.97 10.27 5.59
C PHE A 280 -8.28 9.26 6.70
N ASP A 281 -8.74 9.75 7.84
CA ASP A 281 -9.23 8.93 8.98
C ASP A 281 -8.24 7.86 9.49
N LYS A 282 -6.96 8.23 9.59
CA LYS A 282 -5.87 7.30 9.96
C LYS A 282 -6.08 6.64 11.33
N ALA A 283 -6.51 7.37 12.35
CA ALA A 283 -6.55 6.89 13.74
C ALA A 283 -7.43 5.65 13.96
N ALA A 284 -8.55 5.55 13.25
CA ALA A 284 -9.50 4.46 13.43
C ALA A 284 -9.22 3.21 12.57
N CYS A 285 -8.20 3.27 11.70
CA CYS A 285 -7.90 2.25 10.69
C CYS A 285 -7.18 1.04 11.30
N ALA A 286 -7.55 -0.17 10.83
CA ALA A 286 -6.89 -1.42 11.20
C ALA A 286 -5.37 -1.39 11.04
N ILE A 287 -4.88 -0.78 9.95
CA ILE A 287 -3.44 -0.67 9.66
C ILE A 287 -2.73 0.14 10.74
N THR A 288 -3.24 1.33 11.08
CA THR A 288 -2.65 2.21 12.09
C THR A 288 -2.61 1.52 13.45
N LYS A 289 -3.72 0.92 13.86
CA LYS A 289 -3.79 0.13 15.10
C LYS A 289 -2.79 -1.02 15.11
N ALA A 290 -2.60 -1.71 13.99
CA ALA A 290 -1.62 -2.78 13.88
C ALA A 290 -0.19 -2.25 14.03
N VAL A 291 0.15 -1.11 13.43
CA VAL A 291 1.47 -0.47 13.59
C VAL A 291 1.70 -0.03 15.04
N GLU A 292 0.73 0.62 15.68
CA GLU A 292 0.81 1.04 17.08
C GLU A 292 0.96 -0.15 18.05
N SER A 293 0.36 -1.30 17.73
CA SER A 293 0.40 -2.50 18.57
C SER A 293 1.75 -3.24 18.58
N VAL A 294 2.63 -2.96 17.62
CA VAL A 294 3.98 -3.55 17.57
C VAL A 294 4.89 -2.80 18.53
N ASN A 295 5.67 -3.52 19.33
CA ASN A 295 6.71 -2.94 20.18
C ASN A 295 7.96 -2.58 19.35
N TRP A 296 7.98 -1.38 18.77
CA TRP A 296 9.07 -0.96 17.88
C TRP A 296 10.40 -0.69 18.59
N ARG A 297 10.37 -0.47 19.91
CA ARG A 297 11.59 -0.35 20.73
C ARG A 297 12.46 -1.60 20.66
N ALA A 298 11.85 -2.78 20.57
CA ALA A 298 12.57 -4.04 20.39
C ALA A 298 13.29 -4.14 19.03
N TYR A 299 12.87 -3.33 18.05
CA TYR A 299 13.45 -3.27 16.71
C TYR A 299 14.38 -2.07 16.48
N GLY A 300 14.61 -1.24 17.51
CA GLY A 300 15.54 -0.10 17.45
C GLY A 300 14.91 1.26 17.15
N LEU A 301 13.57 1.38 17.13
CA LEU A 301 12.90 2.67 16.99
C LEU A 301 12.37 3.18 18.34
N GLN A 302 12.38 4.50 18.52
CA GLN A 302 11.68 5.11 19.64
C GLN A 302 10.17 5.08 19.40
N GLN A 303 9.39 5.01 20.46
CA GLN A 303 7.93 4.98 20.39
C GLN A 303 7.37 5.46 21.72
N SER A 304 6.25 6.16 21.74
CA SER A 304 5.46 6.38 22.97
C SER A 304 4.35 5.33 23.10
N LYS A 305 3.58 5.32 24.19
CA LYS A 305 2.53 4.30 24.36
C LYS A 305 1.38 4.57 23.38
N ASN A 306 0.94 3.55 22.65
CA ASN A 306 -0.17 3.62 21.69
C ASN A 306 0.02 4.70 20.60
N SER A 307 1.25 4.90 20.14
CA SER A 307 1.56 5.84 19.06
C SER A 307 2.38 5.16 17.98
N LEU A 308 2.47 5.81 16.82
CA LEU A 308 3.40 5.40 15.78
C LEU A 308 4.85 5.57 16.28
N PRO A 309 5.79 4.74 15.80
CA PRO A 309 7.19 4.94 16.14
C PRO A 309 7.72 6.25 15.56
N ILE A 310 8.83 6.71 16.15
CA ILE A 310 9.57 7.91 15.79
C ILE A 310 10.79 7.49 14.99
N GLY A 311 11.06 8.22 13.90
CA GLY A 311 12.23 8.03 13.07
C GLY A 311 11.99 8.36 11.60
N PRO A 312 13.07 8.42 10.80
CA PRO A 312 13.04 8.91 9.43
C PRO A 312 12.56 7.82 8.43
N TYR A 313 11.58 7.01 8.83
CA TYR A 313 11.12 5.86 8.06
C TYR A 313 9.74 6.10 7.47
N VAL A 314 9.53 5.57 6.27
CA VAL A 314 8.22 5.50 5.62
C VAL A 314 7.74 4.06 5.66
N PHE A 315 6.56 3.85 6.24
CA PHE A 315 5.92 2.54 6.31
C PHE A 315 4.77 2.52 5.33
N ALA A 316 4.88 1.70 4.29
CA ALA A 316 3.82 1.43 3.34
C ALA A 316 3.18 0.07 3.65
N VAL A 317 1.91 0.07 4.06
CA VAL A 317 1.16 -1.15 4.38
C VAL A 317 -0.02 -1.28 3.43
N SER A 318 -0.03 -2.37 2.68
CA SER A 318 -1.07 -2.70 1.70
C SER A 318 -1.87 -3.91 2.15
N VAL A 319 -3.18 -3.76 2.19
CA VAL A 319 -4.14 -4.84 2.44
C VAL A 319 -4.93 -5.08 1.16
N THR A 320 -4.89 -6.30 0.63
CA THR A 320 -5.66 -6.68 -0.55
C THR A 320 -6.63 -7.79 -0.21
N SER A 321 -7.90 -7.60 -0.58
CA SER A 321 -8.98 -8.57 -0.40
C SER A 321 -10.12 -8.29 -1.37
N PRO A 322 -10.82 -9.32 -1.90
CA PRO A 322 -12.04 -9.12 -2.68
C PRO A 322 -13.14 -8.37 -1.90
N PHE A 323 -13.14 -8.48 -0.57
CA PHE A 323 -14.19 -7.95 0.30
C PHE A 323 -13.61 -7.19 1.50
N ILE A 324 -12.98 -6.04 1.25
CA ILE A 324 -12.53 -5.17 2.35
C ILE A 324 -13.73 -4.57 3.06
N LYS A 325 -13.74 -4.65 4.40
CA LYS A 325 -14.73 -3.99 5.24
C LYS A 325 -14.23 -2.60 5.59
N PHE A 326 -14.95 -1.58 5.12
CA PHE A 326 -14.69 -0.19 5.47
C PHE A 326 -15.66 0.27 6.56
N LYS A 327 -15.21 1.18 7.43
CA LYS A 327 -16.07 1.79 8.48
C LYS A 327 -17.02 2.83 7.93
N ASN A 328 -16.59 3.56 6.91
CA ASN A 328 -17.30 4.69 6.32
C ASN A 328 -17.53 4.48 4.81
N ALA A 329 -18.50 5.20 4.26
CA ALA A 329 -18.80 5.16 2.83
C ALA A 329 -17.68 5.77 1.95
N SER A 330 -16.85 6.65 2.53
CA SER A 330 -15.67 7.24 1.88
C SER A 330 -14.55 6.22 1.63
N LYS A 331 -14.55 5.07 2.33
CA LYS A 331 -13.60 3.97 2.17
C LYS A 331 -12.15 4.33 2.50
N GLU A 332 -11.98 5.31 3.38
CA GLU A 332 -10.66 5.75 3.86
C GLU A 332 -10.18 4.95 5.07
N THR A 333 -11.09 4.19 5.70
CA THR A 333 -10.83 3.50 6.98
C THR A 333 -11.22 2.04 6.90
N ILE A 334 -10.22 1.16 6.87
CA ILE A 334 -10.42 -0.30 7.02
C ILE A 334 -10.85 -0.59 8.45
N ASP A 335 -11.91 -1.40 8.59
CA ASP A 335 -12.42 -1.84 9.89
C ASP A 335 -11.42 -2.75 10.61
N ALA A 336 -11.31 -2.58 11.92
CA ALA A 336 -10.27 -3.21 12.73
C ALA A 336 -10.82 -4.43 13.45
N SER A 337 -10.83 -5.58 12.76
CA SER A 337 -11.04 -6.89 13.38
C SER A 337 -9.74 -7.43 13.95
N ASP A 338 -9.84 -8.24 15.01
CA ASP A 338 -8.67 -8.78 15.71
C ASP A 338 -7.83 -9.69 14.80
N GLU A 339 -8.47 -10.52 13.97
CA GLU A 339 -7.78 -11.39 13.01
C GLU A 339 -6.98 -10.59 11.97
N LEU A 340 -7.57 -9.51 11.43
CA LEU A 340 -6.92 -8.67 10.44
C LEU A 340 -5.76 -7.87 11.06
N VAL A 341 -6.00 -7.29 12.24
CA VAL A 341 -4.96 -6.54 12.97
C VAL A 341 -3.80 -7.46 13.33
N ASP A 342 -4.06 -8.69 13.78
CA ASP A 342 -3.00 -9.67 14.09
C ASP A 342 -2.21 -10.06 12.83
N GLU A 343 -2.85 -10.26 11.69
CA GLU A 343 -2.15 -10.58 10.45
C GLU A 343 -1.26 -9.43 9.96
N ILE A 344 -1.76 -8.19 10.03
CA ILE A 344 -0.97 -7.00 9.70
C ILE A 344 0.21 -6.88 10.67
N ARG A 345 -0.04 -7.04 11.97
CA ARG A 345 0.98 -6.99 13.04
C ARG A 345 2.09 -8.01 12.79
N ARG A 346 1.76 -9.26 12.45
CA ARG A 346 2.76 -10.30 12.13
C ARG A 346 3.61 -9.94 10.91
N THR A 347 3.01 -9.30 9.90
CA THR A 347 3.74 -8.81 8.71
C THR A 347 4.71 -7.70 9.09
N LEU A 348 4.26 -6.74 9.89
CA LEU A 348 5.07 -5.64 10.40
C LEU A 348 6.23 -6.12 11.27
N MET A 349 6.02 -7.13 12.12
CA MET A 349 7.09 -7.74 12.93
C MET A 349 8.18 -8.37 12.05
N GLN A 350 7.82 -9.03 10.96
CA GLN A 350 8.79 -9.59 10.01
C GLN A 350 9.60 -8.49 9.31
N ALA A 351 8.95 -7.39 8.91
CA ALA A 351 9.64 -6.24 8.35
C ALA A 351 10.54 -5.55 9.40
N GLY A 352 10.07 -5.43 10.64
CA GLY A 352 10.80 -4.88 11.78
C GLY A 352 12.06 -5.68 12.12
N GLN A 353 12.04 -7.01 11.96
CA GLN A 353 13.25 -7.83 12.13
C GLN A 353 14.35 -7.48 11.11
N LYS A 354 13.98 -7.20 9.86
CA LYS A 354 14.93 -6.77 8.82
C LYS A 354 15.48 -5.38 9.15
N LEU A 355 14.59 -4.45 9.54
CA LEU A 355 14.97 -3.10 9.97
C LEU A 355 15.94 -3.12 11.17
N SER A 356 15.66 -3.95 12.17
CA SER A 356 16.49 -4.04 13.37
C SER A 356 17.92 -4.51 13.07
N ARG A 357 18.11 -5.38 12.07
CA ARG A 357 19.45 -5.79 11.63
C ARG A 357 20.21 -4.63 10.99
N HIS A 358 19.52 -3.80 10.19
CA HIS A 358 20.10 -2.61 9.58
C HIS A 358 20.55 -1.61 10.65
N ILE A 359 19.66 -1.22 11.56
CA ILE A 359 19.96 -0.26 12.63
C ILE A 359 21.14 -0.75 13.48
N ARG A 360 21.16 -2.04 13.86
CA ARG A 360 22.29 -2.60 14.63
C ARG A 360 23.61 -2.58 13.87
N ALA A 361 23.58 -2.77 12.55
CA ALA A 361 24.78 -2.69 11.73
C ALA A 361 25.31 -1.25 11.69
N GLU A 362 24.43 -0.26 11.60
CA GLU A 362 24.78 1.16 11.66
C GLU A 362 25.33 1.56 13.02
N ASP A 363 24.64 1.20 14.11
CA ASP A 363 25.09 1.50 15.46
C ASP A 363 26.47 0.91 15.72
N LYS A 364 26.74 -0.30 15.21
CA LYS A 364 28.04 -0.95 15.31
C LYS A 364 29.11 -0.22 14.49
N ALA A 365 28.78 0.23 13.28
CA ALA A 365 29.69 1.01 12.44
C ALA A 365 30.01 2.37 13.07
N ALA A 366 29.01 3.07 13.59
CA ALA A 366 29.18 4.34 14.29
C ALA A 366 29.98 4.18 15.59
N ASP A 367 29.77 3.10 16.35
CA ASP A 367 30.54 2.81 17.55
C ASP A 367 32.02 2.53 17.22
N LEU A 368 32.28 1.79 16.14
CA LEU A 368 33.63 1.54 15.66
C LEU A 368 34.31 2.86 15.23
N GLU A 369 33.62 3.70 14.47
CA GLU A 369 34.15 5.00 14.03
C GLU A 369 34.46 5.92 15.22
N ARG A 370 33.57 5.99 16.23
CA ARG A 370 33.84 6.74 17.46
C ARG A 370 35.08 6.24 18.20
N LYS A 371 35.28 4.92 18.25
CA LYS A 371 36.48 4.31 18.85
C LYS A 371 37.74 4.66 18.05
N ILE A 372 37.68 4.61 16.72
CA ILE A 372 38.78 5.01 15.84
C ILE A 372 39.12 6.48 16.08
N GLN A 373 38.15 7.39 16.06
CA GLN A 373 38.34 8.82 16.33
C GLN A 373 38.92 9.08 17.73
N TYR A 374 38.49 8.31 18.73
CA TYR A 374 39.06 8.39 20.07
C TYR A 374 40.53 7.95 20.07
N ILE A 375 40.85 6.82 19.44
CA ILE A 375 42.24 6.33 19.34
C ILE A 375 43.11 7.32 18.56
N GLU A 376 42.59 8.02 17.55
CA GLU A 376 43.34 9.05 16.83
C GLU A 376 43.70 10.24 17.72
N LYS A 377 42.72 10.72 18.50
CA LYS A 377 42.90 11.87 19.37
C LYS A 377 43.90 11.58 20.50
N PHE A 378 43.83 10.38 21.09
CA PHE A 378 44.66 10.02 22.25
C PHE A 378 45.91 9.22 21.89
N GLY A 379 45.93 8.55 20.75
CA GLY A 379 47.03 7.68 20.33
C GLY A 379 48.30 8.46 20.05
N LEU A 380 48.21 9.66 19.46
CA LEU A 380 49.37 10.53 19.26
C LEU A 380 49.96 10.99 20.61
N ILE A 381 49.10 11.38 21.55
CA ILE A 381 49.52 11.79 22.90
C ILE A 381 50.19 10.62 23.64
N LEU A 382 49.64 9.40 23.49
CA LEU A 382 50.23 8.19 24.07
C LEU A 382 51.62 7.90 23.50
N VAL A 383 51.80 8.01 22.17
CA VAL A 383 53.10 7.82 21.53
C VAL A 383 54.11 8.85 22.05
N GLU A 384 53.72 10.11 22.19
CA GLU A 384 54.59 11.16 22.74
C GLU A 384 54.98 10.92 24.20
N GLY A 385 54.02 10.51 25.04
CA GLY A 385 54.28 10.14 26.43
C GLY A 385 55.24 8.97 26.54
N LEU A 386 55.05 7.91 25.75
CA LEU A 386 55.90 6.73 25.75
C LEU A 386 57.32 7.02 25.28
N VAL A 387 57.49 7.86 24.25
CA VAL A 387 58.81 8.30 23.77
C VAL A 387 59.54 9.10 24.86
N ARG A 388 58.83 10.00 25.55
CA ARG A 388 59.38 10.79 26.65
C ARG A 388 59.85 9.92 27.83
N VAL A 389 59.05 8.93 28.21
CA VAL A 389 59.38 8.03 29.34
C VAL A 389 60.52 7.06 29.00
N SER A 390 60.54 6.53 27.77
CA SER A 390 61.54 5.55 27.35
C SER A 390 62.86 6.16 26.84
N GLY A 391 62.92 7.49 26.64
CA GLY A 391 64.07 8.16 26.04
C GLY A 391 64.34 7.75 24.58
N ALA A 392 63.31 7.28 23.86
CA ALA A 392 63.46 6.74 22.52
C ALA A 392 63.80 7.82 21.47
N SER A 393 64.57 7.44 20.44
CA SER A 393 64.93 8.34 19.33
C SER A 393 63.74 8.76 18.47
N GLU A 394 63.80 9.94 17.85
CA GLU A 394 62.78 10.46 16.91
C GLU A 394 62.43 9.49 15.77
N LYS A 395 63.38 8.66 15.32
CA LYS A 395 63.14 7.64 14.29
C LYS A 395 62.12 6.58 14.76
N ARG A 396 62.11 6.26 16.06
CA ARG A 396 61.19 5.31 16.69
C ARG A 396 59.84 5.94 17.00
N LYS A 397 59.79 7.26 17.25
CA LYS A 397 58.55 8.05 17.32
C LYS A 397 57.79 7.98 16.00
N LYS A 398 58.47 8.27 14.87
CA LYS A 398 57.87 8.20 13.53
C LYS A 398 57.34 6.80 13.19
N ALA A 399 58.15 5.75 13.43
CA ALA A 399 57.72 4.37 13.21
C ALA A 399 56.48 3.98 14.06
N ALA A 400 56.37 4.49 15.28
CA ALA A 400 55.19 4.26 16.13
C ALA A 400 53.95 5.02 15.64
N GLN A 401 54.12 6.23 15.10
CA GLN A 401 53.03 7.00 14.48
C GLN A 401 52.53 6.34 13.19
N GLU A 402 53.42 5.89 12.32
CA GLU A 402 53.09 5.13 11.11
C GLU A 402 52.40 3.80 11.45
N GLY A 403 52.87 3.08 12.48
CA GLY A 403 52.23 1.87 12.97
C GLY A 403 50.82 2.10 13.51
N LEU A 404 50.59 3.23 14.19
CA LEU A 404 49.27 3.63 14.68
C LEU A 404 48.32 3.97 13.53
N GLN A 405 48.78 4.71 12.51
CA GLN A 405 47.99 5.02 11.31
C GLN A 405 47.60 3.75 10.55
N LYS A 406 48.54 2.81 10.40
CA LYS A 406 48.29 1.51 9.77
C LYS A 406 47.27 0.67 10.54
N LEU A 407 47.33 0.66 11.87
CA LEU A 407 46.37 -0.04 12.74
C LEU A 407 44.96 0.55 12.65
N LEU A 408 44.86 1.87 12.44
CA LEU A 408 43.59 2.56 12.28
C LEU A 408 42.97 2.36 10.88
N GLY A 409 43.68 1.68 9.97
CA GLY A 409 43.21 1.45 8.61
C GLY A 409 43.10 2.74 7.79
N ARG A 410 43.64 3.86 8.29
CA ARG A 410 43.79 5.12 7.58
C ARG A 410 45.20 5.19 7.00
N ASP A 411 45.53 4.29 6.09
CA ASP A 411 46.59 4.56 5.13
C ASP A 411 46.08 5.73 4.28
N THR A 412 46.55 6.94 4.56
CA THR A 412 46.17 8.15 3.80
C THR A 412 46.33 7.94 2.30
N ASP A 413 47.33 7.16 1.90
CA ASP A 413 47.58 6.80 0.49
C ASP A 413 46.51 5.84 -0.09
N ALA A 414 45.94 4.93 0.71
CA ALA A 414 44.91 4.01 0.23
C ALA A 414 43.55 4.71 0.06
N VAL A 415 43.21 5.61 0.98
CA VAL A 415 42.00 6.43 0.93
C VAL A 415 42.08 7.45 -0.21
N GLU A 416 43.23 8.10 -0.43
CA GLU A 416 43.43 9.00 -1.58
C GLU A 416 43.35 8.26 -2.91
N ASN A 417 43.91 7.05 -3.01
CA ASN A 417 43.81 6.23 -4.22
C ASN A 417 42.37 5.73 -4.48
N GLU A 418 41.62 5.35 -3.45
CA GLU A 418 40.20 4.99 -3.61
C GLU A 418 39.33 6.19 -3.99
N LEU A 419 39.60 7.37 -3.42
CA LEU A 419 38.90 8.61 -3.76
C LEU A 419 39.17 9.00 -5.22
N ALA A 420 40.44 8.95 -5.66
CA ALA A 420 40.82 9.21 -7.05
C ALA A 420 40.17 8.23 -8.03
N LEU A 421 40.14 6.93 -7.71
CA LEU A 421 39.44 5.90 -8.50
C LEU A 421 37.93 6.12 -8.55
N ALA A 422 37.32 6.59 -7.45
CA ALA A 422 35.90 6.88 -7.39
C ALA A 422 35.54 8.13 -8.21
N GLU A 423 36.36 9.18 -8.14
CA GLU A 423 36.22 10.40 -8.96
C GLU A 423 36.38 10.09 -10.45
N GLU A 424 37.35 9.24 -10.82
CA GLU A 424 37.53 8.79 -12.19
C GLU A 424 36.30 8.02 -12.70
N LYS A 425 35.77 7.06 -11.92
CA LYS A 425 34.54 6.33 -12.28
C LYS A 425 33.33 7.25 -12.38
N LEU A 426 33.21 8.23 -11.48
CA LEU A 426 32.13 9.23 -11.50
C LEU A 426 32.23 10.10 -12.76
N SER A 427 33.43 10.51 -13.16
CA SER A 427 33.66 11.28 -14.38
C SER A 427 33.25 10.50 -15.64
N VAL A 428 33.58 9.20 -15.70
CA VAL A 428 33.18 8.30 -16.80
C VAL A 428 31.66 8.10 -16.83
N LEU A 429 31.01 7.97 -15.67
CA LEU A 429 29.55 7.87 -15.58
C LEU A 429 28.87 9.16 -16.02
N LYS A 430 29.35 10.32 -15.58
CA LYS A 430 28.83 11.62 -16.02
C LYS A 430 29.04 11.85 -17.52
N ALA A 431 30.18 11.45 -18.07
CA ALA A 431 30.43 11.51 -19.51
C ALA A 431 29.49 10.57 -20.30
N LYS A 432 29.23 9.36 -19.82
CA LYS A 432 28.24 8.45 -20.40
C LYS A 432 26.80 8.99 -20.29
N GLN A 433 26.49 9.67 -19.20
CA GLN A 433 25.18 10.26 -18.96
C GLN A 433 24.95 11.49 -19.85
N ALA A 434 25.97 12.33 -20.04
CA ALA A 434 25.97 13.46 -20.97
C ALA A 434 25.81 12.99 -22.43
N HIS A 435 26.57 11.98 -22.87
CA HIS A 435 26.42 11.40 -24.21
C HIS A 435 25.04 10.76 -24.45
N ARG A 436 24.35 10.34 -23.39
CA ARG A 436 22.98 9.81 -23.48
C ARG A 436 21.90 10.89 -23.52
N LEU A 437 22.22 12.08 -23.02
CA LEU A 437 21.29 13.21 -22.92
C LEU A 437 21.43 14.21 -24.08
N GLY A 438 22.45 14.05 -24.94
CA GLY A 438 22.72 14.92 -26.09
C GLY A 438 23.71 16.00 -25.72
#